data_AF-A0A7K2P9V0-F1
#
_entry.id   AF-A0A7K2P9V0-F1
#
_cell.length_a   1.000
_cell.length_b   1.000
_cell.length_c   1.000
_cell.angle_alpha   90.00
_cell.angle_beta   90.00
_cell.angle_gamma   90.00
#
_symmetry.space_group_name_H-M   'P 1'
#
loop_
_entity.id
_entity.type
_entity.pdbx_description
1 polymer ?
#
loop_
_entity_poly.entity_id
_entity_poly.type
_entity_poly.pdbx_seq_one_letter_code
_entity_poly.pdbx_strand_id
1 'polypeptide(L)' 'MPASTTPSVWPVGVVARYRTVGGADIDLTGDGECVRVRCSGCDFGGDDAYYPPAAHRLAEKHAGKCRRAPHPTA' A
#
# COMPACT_ATOMS: atom_id res chain seq x y z
N MET A 1 22.60 -13.14 16.98
CA MET A 1 22.13 -13.02 15.58
C MET A 1 21.83 -11.54 15.34
N PRO A 2 22.61 -10.75 14.58
CA PRO A 2 22.18 -9.40 14.23
C PRO A 2 20.99 -9.53 13.28
N ALA A 3 19.84 -8.98 13.66
CA ALA A 3 18.71 -8.83 12.75
C ALA A 3 19.15 -7.88 11.64
N SER A 4 19.24 -8.38 10.41
CA SER A 4 19.46 -7.56 9.23
C SER A 4 18.27 -6.63 9.06
N THR A 5 18.38 -5.41 9.60
CA THR A 5 17.45 -4.32 9.28
C THR A 5 17.78 -3.87 7.86
N THR A 6 17.23 -4.55 6.85
CA THR A 6 17.25 -4.07 5.48
C THR A 6 16.59 -2.68 5.48
N PRO A 7 17.27 -1.62 5.02
CA PRO A 7 16.60 -0.33 4.87
C PRO A 7 15.42 -0.58 3.93
N SER A 8 14.20 -0.24 4.38
CA SER A 8 13.02 -0.28 3.53
C SER A 8 13.28 0.69 2.38
N VAL A 9 13.81 0.19 1.26
CA VAL A 9 13.89 0.93 0.00
C VAL A 9 12.44 1.18 -0.39
N TRP A 10 11.99 2.40 -0.12
CA TRP A 10 10.69 2.86 -0.55
C TRP A 10 10.69 2.89 -2.08
N PRO A 11 9.71 2.26 -2.74
CA PRO A 11 9.61 2.35 -4.18
C PRO A 11 9.45 3.82 -4.57
N VAL A 12 10.11 4.21 -5.67
CA VAL A 12 10.05 5.59 -6.15
C VAL A 12 8.60 5.97 -6.45
N GLY A 13 8.17 7.14 -5.95
CA GLY A 13 6.81 7.64 -6.09
C GLY A 13 5.84 7.18 -5.01
N VAL A 14 6.22 6.24 -4.13
CA VAL A 14 5.37 5.83 -3.00
C VAL A 14 5.44 6.88 -1.89
N VAL A 15 4.30 7.51 -1.59
CA VAL A 15 4.13 8.53 -0.55
C VAL A 15 3.73 7.94 0.80
N ALA A 16 3.09 6.76 0.82
CA ALA A 16 2.76 6.04 2.05
C ALA A 16 2.55 4.55 1.78
N ARG A 17 2.74 3.71 2.80
CA ARG A 17 2.46 2.27 2.72
C ARG A 17 1.72 1.81 3.98
N TYR A 18 0.61 1.08 3.79
CA TYR A 18 -0.19 0.54 4.88
C TYR A 18 -0.14 -0.98 4.85
N ARG A 19 0.01 -1.61 6.00
CA ARG A 19 -0.03 -3.07 6.11
C ARG A 19 -1.43 -3.53 6.48
N THR A 20 -1.97 -4.47 5.72
CA THR A 20 -3.28 -5.06 5.99
C THR A 20 -3.19 -6.07 7.13
N VAL A 21 -4.34 -6.36 7.76
CA VAL A 21 -4.45 -7.42 8.77
C VAL A 21 -4.14 -8.82 8.21
N GLY A 22 -4.25 -9.00 6.89
CA GLY A 22 -3.84 -10.22 6.17
C GLY A 22 -2.35 -10.31 5.86
N GLY A 23 -1.56 -9.29 6.24
CA GLY A 23 -0.13 -9.24 5.99
C GLY A 23 0.27 -8.76 4.59
N ALA A 24 -0.71 -8.35 3.76
CA ALA A 24 -0.46 -7.69 2.48
C ALA A 24 -0.09 -6.22 2.69
N ASP A 25 0.60 -5.62 1.73
CA ASP A 25 0.96 -4.21 1.75
C ASP A 25 0.08 -3.42 0.76
N ILE A 26 -0.31 -2.22 1.15
CA ILE A 26 -1.02 -1.23 0.34
C ILE A 26 -0.06 -0.08 0.09
N ASP A 27 0.34 0.11 -1.15
CA ASP A 27 1.20 1.21 -1.60
C ASP A 27 0.34 2.39 -2.04
N LEU A 28 0.67 3.59 -1.57
CA LEU A 28 0.11 4.84 -2.04
C LEU A 28 1.17 5.53 -2.87
N THR A 29 0.92 5.68 -4.17
CA THR A 29 1.83 6.32 -5.11
C THR A 29 1.30 7.70 -5.46
N GLY A 30 2.08 8.75 -5.18
CA GLY A 30 1.67 10.14 -5.40
C GLY A 30 2.49 10.80 -6.50
N ASP A 31 1.80 11.50 -7.40
CA ASP A 31 2.42 12.30 -8.48
C ASP A 31 2.41 13.82 -8.15
N GLY A 32 2.09 14.18 -6.90
CA GLY A 32 2.03 15.57 -6.40
C GLY A 32 0.62 16.17 -6.33
N GLU A 33 -0.27 15.81 -7.25
CA GLU A 33 -1.66 16.31 -7.27
C GLU A 33 -2.67 15.22 -6.85
N CYS A 34 -2.39 13.97 -7.22
CA CYS A 34 -3.21 12.81 -6.91
C CYS A 34 -2.37 11.67 -6.33
N VAL A 35 -3.05 10.79 -5.61
CA VAL A 35 -2.47 9.59 -5.00
C VAL A 35 -3.27 8.38 -5.45
N ARG A 36 -2.57 7.38 -5.99
CA ARG A 36 -3.12 6.08 -6.36
C ARG A 36 -2.88 5.12 -5.22
N VAL A 37 -3.91 4.37 -4.85
CA VAL A 37 -3.82 3.32 -3.82
C VAL A 37 -3.68 2.00 -4.56
N ARG A 38 -2.80 1.10 -4.11
CA ARG A 38 -2.68 -0.24 -4.67
C ARG A 38 -2.42 -1.27 -3.59
N CYS A 39 -3.31 -2.25 -3.45
CA CYS A 39 -3.13 -3.38 -2.55
C CYS A 39 -2.39 -4.52 -3.26
N SER A 40 -1.39 -5.11 -2.60
CA SER A 40 -0.66 -6.28 -3.10
C SER A 40 -1.40 -7.60 -2.84
N GLY A 41 -2.41 -7.62 -1.96
CA GLY A 41 -3.18 -8.82 -1.61
C GLY A 41 -4.49 -8.99 -2.39
N CYS A 42 -4.97 -7.94 -3.06
CA CYS A 42 -6.19 -7.96 -3.87
C CYS A 42 -6.18 -6.82 -4.90
N ASP A 43 -7.07 -6.88 -5.88
CA ASP A 43 -7.29 -5.81 -6.88
C ASP A 43 -7.92 -4.53 -6.30
N PHE A 44 -7.65 -4.20 -5.04
CA PHE A 44 -8.10 -2.96 -4.44
C PHE A 44 -7.14 -1.82 -4.77
N GLY A 45 -7.68 -0.81 -5.45
CA GLY A 45 -6.91 0.34 -5.88
C GLY A 45 -6.04 -0.04 -7.09
N GLY A 46 -6.47 0.43 -8.25
CA GLY A 46 -5.75 0.28 -9.52
C GLY A 46 -5.13 1.62 -9.93
N ASP A 47 -5.45 2.05 -11.15
CA ASP A 47 -5.00 3.33 -11.72
C ASP A 47 -5.88 4.52 -11.27
N ASP A 48 -6.84 4.31 -10.38
CA ASP A 48 -7.71 5.35 -9.84
C ASP A 48 -6.90 6.38 -9.05
N ALA A 49 -6.99 7.63 -9.50
CA ALA A 49 -6.36 8.78 -8.88
C ALA A 49 -7.29 9.39 -7.82
N TYR A 50 -6.87 9.36 -6.55
CA TYR A 50 -7.62 9.94 -5.45
C TYR A 50 -6.94 11.19 -4.91
N TYR A 51 -7.74 12.12 -4.37
CA TYR A 51 -7.21 13.22 -3.57
C TYR A 51 -6.48 12.66 -2.33
N PRO A 52 -5.28 13.16 -1.95
CA PRO A 52 -4.41 12.51 -0.96
C PRO A 52 -5.10 12.06 0.34
N PRO A 53 -5.85 12.91 1.07
CA PRO A 53 -6.52 12.47 2.30
C PRO A 53 -7.62 11.42 2.06
N ALA A 54 -8.26 11.41 0.90
CA ALA A 54 -9.23 10.37 0.55
C ALA A 54 -8.53 9.03 0.28
N ALA A 55 -7.38 9.06 -0.40
CA ALA A 55 -6.53 7.90 -0.66
C ALA A 55 -6.07 7.24 0.66
N HIS A 56 -5.55 8.05 1.58
CA HIS A 56 -5.12 7.60 2.91
C HIS A 56 -6.28 6.95 3.68
N ARG A 57 -7.43 7.62 3.75
CA ARG A 57 -8.61 7.10 4.46
C ARG A 57 -9.11 5.78 3.87
N LEU A 58 -9.10 5.65 2.54
CA LEU A 58 -9.47 4.41 1.84
C LEU A 58 -8.47 3.28 2.17
N ALA A 59 -7.18 3.58 2.11
CA ALA A 59 -6.12 2.64 2.41
C ALA A 59 -6.19 2.13 3.86
N GLU A 60 -6.38 3.02 4.84
CA GLU A 60 -6.55 2.65 6.27
C GLU A 60 -7.76 1.75 6.49
N LYS A 61 -8.91 2.14 5.91
CA LYS A 61 -10.15 1.38 6.02
C LYS A 61 -10.03 0.01 5.36
N HIS A 62 -9.30 -0.08 4.24
CA HIS A 62 -9.04 -1.33 3.57
C HIS A 62 -8.04 -2.19 4.35
N ALA A 63 -6.97 -1.61 4.87
CA ALA A 63 -5.96 -2.30 5.66
C ALA A 63 -6.57 -3.01 6.88
N GLY A 64 -7.50 -2.35 7.57
CA GLY A 64 -8.20 -2.94 8.72
C GLY A 64 -9.15 -4.09 8.37
N LYS A 65 -9.57 -4.21 7.10
CA LYS A 65 -10.54 -5.24 6.64
C LYS A 65 -9.91 -6.34 5.81
N CYS A 66 -8.87 -6.02 5.05
CA CYS A 66 -8.27 -6.92 4.09
C CYS A 66 -7.46 -7.98 4.82
N ARG A 67 -7.99 -9.21 4.80
CA ARG A 67 -7.35 -10.42 5.33
C ARG A 67 -6.70 -11.27 4.26
N ARG A 68 -6.68 -10.80 3.00
CA ARG A 68 -5.98 -11.51 1.94
C ARG A 68 -4.49 -11.39 2.16
N ALA A 69 -3.81 -12.53 2.07
CA ALA A 69 -2.36 -12.60 2.01
C ALA A 69 -1.86 -11.85 0.76
N PRO A 70 -0.63 -11.31 0.78
CA PRO A 70 -0.02 -10.74 -0.42
C PRO A 70 -0.02 -11.78 -1.53
N HIS A 71 -0.37 -11.37 -2.75
CA HIS A 71 -0.36 -12.27 -3.89
C HIS A 71 1.07 -12.82 -4.06
N PRO A 72 1.25 -14.14 -4.23
CA PRO A 72 2.59 -14.69 -4.43
C PRO A 72 3.15 -14.12 -5.73
N THR A 73 4.19 -13.31 -5.62
CA THR A 73 5.03 -12.93 -6.76
C THR A 73 5.74 -14.20 -7.21
N ALA A 74 5.24 -14.83 -8.28
CA ALA A 74 5.86 -15.99 -8.92
C ALA A 74 7.12 -15.58 -9.68
#